data_AF-A0AAN9BU06-F1
#
_entry.id   AF-A0AAN9BU06-F1
#
_cell.length_a   1.000
_cell.length_b   1.000
_cell.length_c   1.000
_cell.angle_alpha   90.00
_cell.angle_beta   90.00
_cell.angle_gamma   90.00
#
_symmetry.space_group_name_H-M   'P 1'
#
loop_
_entity.id
_entity.type
_entity.pdbx_description
1 polymer ?
#
loop_
_entity_poly.entity_id
_entity_poly.type
_entity_poly.pdbx_seq_one_letter_code
_entity_poly.pdbx_strand_id
1 'polypeptide(L)'
;MDGSNTTEIISVVIYNQHRVEGLEVVGLDAYNNLRAVINVSVTLQATVTGGSNLKALWRIGQDVISQTYPPDVLNVTYEKTWTSPATYPVEVIVSNEQNAMSSSFNLTLGTTSDFLVVLDYIDEKGHKLSKFVCNEIILTKVFSEPIAWHLRE
;
A
#
# COMPACT_ATOMS: atom_id res chain seq x y z
N MET A 1 -22.85 62.97 21.59
CA MET A 1 -21.61 62.21 21.39
C MET A 1 -21.88 60.80 21.88
N ASP A 2 -21.91 59.83 20.97
CA ASP A 2 -21.51 58.46 21.25
C ASP A 2 -21.28 57.78 19.90
N GLY A 3 -20.02 57.81 19.46
CA GLY A 3 -19.55 57.03 18.33
C GLY A 3 -18.84 55.81 18.89
N SER A 4 -19.60 54.77 19.22
CA SER A 4 -19.03 53.50 19.65
C SER A 4 -18.40 52.80 18.43
N ASN A 5 -17.09 52.99 18.29
CA ASN A 5 -16.29 52.20 17.35
C ASN A 5 -16.20 50.77 17.88
N THR A 6 -17.04 49.87 17.35
CA THR A 6 -16.89 48.43 17.59
C THR A 6 -15.65 47.96 16.84
N THR A 7 -14.62 47.58 17.59
CA THR A 7 -13.44 46.93 17.03
C THR A 7 -13.78 45.48 16.76
N GLU A 8 -14.06 45.13 15.51
CA GLU A 8 -14.12 43.73 15.07
C GLU A 8 -12.69 43.17 15.05
N ILE A 9 -12.45 42.16 15.88
CA ILE A 9 -11.21 41.39 15.82
C ILE A 9 -11.36 40.37 14.68
N ILE A 10 -10.75 40.66 13.54
CA ILE A 10 -10.61 39.69 12.45
C ILE A 10 -9.43 38.78 12.79
N SER A 11 -9.72 37.51 13.07
CA SER A 11 -8.67 36.50 13.24
C SER A 11 -8.23 36.00 11.87
N VAL A 12 -7.02 36.36 11.46
CA VAL A 12 -6.38 35.80 10.26
C VAL A 12 -5.46 34.67 10.70
N VAL A 13 -5.76 33.45 10.29
CA VAL A 13 -4.87 32.30 10.49
C VAL A 13 -4.05 32.11 9.22
N ILE A 14 -2.75 32.38 9.31
CA ILE A 14 -1.79 32.13 8.22
C ILE A 14 -1.20 30.74 8.43
N TYR A 15 -1.55 29.78 7.56
CA TYR A 15 -0.93 28.46 7.55
C TYR A 15 0.22 28.46 6.55
N ASN A 16 1.46 28.47 7.03
CA ASN A 16 2.61 28.20 6.16
C ASN A 16 2.74 26.68 6.01
N GLN A 17 2.53 26.16 4.80
CA GLN A 17 2.63 24.73 4.56
C GLN A 17 4.09 24.27 4.58
N HIS A 18 4.37 23.15 5.25
CA HIS A 18 5.69 22.52 5.18
C HIS A 18 5.85 21.77 3.87
N ARG A 19 7.04 21.82 3.27
CA ARG A 19 7.33 21.09 2.02
C ARG A 19 7.22 19.60 2.24
N VAL A 20 6.78 18.89 1.20
CA VAL A 20 6.78 17.43 1.16
C VAL A 20 8.22 16.93 1.02
N GLU A 21 8.64 16.01 1.90
CA GLU A 21 10.00 15.47 1.97
C GLU A 21 10.00 13.96 2.26
N GLY A 22 11.04 13.26 1.81
CA GLY A 22 11.30 11.86 2.19
C GLY A 22 10.19 10.86 1.83
N LEU A 23 9.66 10.96 0.60
CA LEU A 23 8.64 10.03 0.11
C LEU A 23 9.20 8.60 -0.03
N GLU A 24 8.61 7.67 0.72
CA GLU A 24 8.84 6.23 0.64
C GLU A 24 7.52 5.50 0.42
N VAL A 25 7.56 4.33 -0.23
CA VAL A 25 6.36 3.54 -0.51
C VAL A 25 6.56 2.09 -0.13
N VAL A 26 5.58 1.55 0.58
CA VAL A 26 5.51 0.15 0.98
C VAL A 26 4.15 -0.44 0.62
N GLY A 27 4.12 -1.71 0.23
CA GLY A 27 2.87 -2.48 0.18
C GLY A 27 2.71 -3.19 1.51
N LEU A 28 1.74 -2.78 2.33
CA LEU A 28 1.54 -3.33 3.67
C LEU A 28 1.12 -4.80 3.64
N ASP A 29 0.35 -5.16 2.61
CA ASP A 29 -0.14 -6.52 2.36
C ASP A 29 0.60 -7.19 1.19
N ALA A 30 1.66 -6.57 0.68
CA ALA A 30 2.42 -7.10 -0.45
C ALA A 30 3.66 -7.87 0.07
N TYR A 31 3.91 -9.05 -0.49
CA TYR A 31 5.15 -9.79 -0.24
C TYR A 31 6.36 -8.95 -0.65
N ASN A 32 7.52 -9.23 -0.04
CA ASN A 32 8.84 -8.73 -0.42
C ASN A 32 8.89 -8.37 -1.91
N ASN A 33 9.09 -7.08 -2.20
CA ASN A 33 9.08 -6.51 -3.56
C ASN A 33 7.70 -6.35 -4.22
N LEU A 34 6.66 -5.96 -3.46
CA LEU A 34 5.40 -5.47 -4.00
C LEU A 34 4.67 -6.53 -4.86
N ARG A 35 4.62 -7.77 -4.37
CA ARG A 35 3.82 -8.85 -4.95
C ARG A 35 2.56 -9.09 -4.13
N ALA A 36 1.41 -9.39 -4.71
CA ALA A 36 0.22 -9.74 -3.93
C ALA A 36 -0.70 -10.74 -4.64
N VAL A 37 -1.57 -11.41 -3.87
CA VAL A 37 -2.51 -12.41 -4.40
C VAL A 37 -3.79 -11.75 -4.90
N ILE A 38 -4.29 -12.19 -6.05
CA ILE A 38 -5.60 -11.77 -6.58
C ILE A 38 -6.75 -12.21 -5.66
N ASN A 39 -7.89 -11.52 -5.74
CA ASN A 39 -9.07 -11.71 -4.88
C ASN A 39 -8.84 -11.46 -3.38
N VAL A 40 -7.69 -10.86 -3.05
CA VAL A 40 -7.38 -10.34 -1.71
C VAL A 40 -7.21 -8.83 -1.81
N SER A 41 -7.69 -8.10 -0.80
CA SER A 41 -7.49 -6.66 -0.72
C SER A 41 -6.02 -6.36 -0.44
N VAL A 42 -5.43 -5.44 -1.21
CA VAL A 42 -4.05 -5.01 -1.04
C VAL A 42 -4.04 -3.53 -0.66
N THR A 43 -3.37 -3.22 0.44
CA THR A 43 -3.12 -1.84 0.89
C THR A 43 -1.72 -1.39 0.50
N LEU A 44 -1.64 -0.34 -0.31
CA LEU A 44 -0.42 0.41 -0.57
C LEU A 44 -0.37 1.61 0.36
N GLN A 45 0.80 1.90 0.92
CA GLN A 45 1.03 3.05 1.79
C GLN A 45 2.25 3.81 1.31
N ALA A 46 2.07 5.12 1.10
CA ALA A 46 3.17 6.05 0.92
C ALA A 46 3.35 6.87 2.20
N THR A 47 4.60 7.02 2.63
CA THR A 47 4.97 7.77 3.84
C THR A 47 5.90 8.90 3.44
N VAL A 48 5.74 10.07 4.05
CA VAL A 48 6.65 11.21 3.90
C VAL A 48 7.27 11.55 5.25
N THR A 49 8.52 12.01 5.28
CA THR A 49 9.18 12.44 6.52
C THR A 49 8.81 13.87 6.91
N GLY A 50 8.25 14.65 5.97
CA GLY A 50 7.81 16.02 6.20
C GLY A 50 6.74 16.44 5.20
N GLY A 51 5.89 17.38 5.62
CA GLY A 51 4.82 17.94 4.82
C GLY A 51 3.59 18.28 5.66
N SER A 52 2.67 19.03 5.07
CA SER A 52 1.36 19.34 5.66
C SER A 52 0.33 19.51 4.56
N ASN A 53 -0.95 19.26 4.85
CA ASN A 53 -2.08 19.38 3.91
C ASN A 53 -1.86 18.57 2.63
N LEU A 54 -1.49 17.30 2.81
CA LEU A 54 -1.06 16.45 1.71
C LEU A 54 -2.22 16.07 0.79
N LYS A 55 -1.92 15.99 -0.49
CA LYS A 55 -2.74 15.38 -1.53
C LYS A 55 -1.95 14.22 -2.13
N ALA A 56 -2.56 13.05 -2.24
CA ALA A 56 -1.95 11.90 -2.89
C ALA A 56 -2.69 11.58 -4.18
N LEU A 57 -1.96 11.49 -5.28
CA LEU A 57 -2.45 10.99 -6.55
C LEU A 57 -1.81 9.63 -6.82
N TRP A 58 -2.64 8.59 -6.83
CA TRP A 58 -2.25 7.23 -7.17
C TRP A 58 -2.63 6.95 -8.62
N ARG A 59 -1.67 6.46 -9.41
CA ARG A 59 -1.88 5.95 -10.77
C ARG A 59 -1.45 4.51 -10.83
N ILE A 60 -2.38 3.59 -11.08
CA ILE A 60 -2.13 2.14 -11.06
C ILE A 60 -2.75 1.53 -12.30
N GLY A 61 -1.92 1.22 -13.30
CA GLY A 61 -2.43 0.84 -14.62
C GLY A 61 -3.32 1.93 -15.22
N GLN A 62 -4.63 1.65 -15.32
CA GLN A 62 -5.63 2.59 -15.85
C GLN A 62 -6.36 3.38 -14.74
N ASP A 63 -6.23 2.97 -13.48
CA ASP A 63 -6.89 3.64 -12.37
C ASP A 63 -6.11 4.89 -11.96
N VAL A 64 -6.83 5.99 -11.78
CA VAL A 64 -6.28 7.26 -11.30
C VAL A 64 -7.14 7.78 -10.16
N ILE A 65 -6.57 7.90 -8.97
CA ILE A 65 -7.30 8.22 -7.74
C ILE A 65 -6.56 9.33 -7.00
N SER A 66 -7.30 10.38 -6.64
CA SER A 66 -6.80 11.53 -5.89
C SER A 66 -7.47 11.57 -4.52
N GLN A 67 -6.66 11.71 -3.46
CA GLN A 67 -7.11 11.79 -2.07
C GLN A 67 -6.46 12.98 -1.37
N THR A 68 -7.20 13.63 -0.48
CA THR A 68 -6.73 14.73 0.37
C THR A 68 -6.67 14.27 1.81
N TYR A 69 -5.61 14.66 2.52
CA TYR A 69 -5.38 14.25 3.89
C TYR A 69 -5.31 15.47 4.83
N PRO A 70 -5.68 15.29 6.11
CA PRO A 70 -5.52 16.33 7.13
C PRO A 70 -4.06 16.82 7.29
N PRO A 71 -3.85 18.00 7.92
CA PRO A 71 -2.53 18.63 8.04
C PRO A 71 -1.44 17.75 8.65
N ASP A 72 -1.79 16.90 9.63
CA ASP A 72 -0.83 16.14 10.44
C ASP A 72 -0.65 14.68 9.98
N VAL A 73 -1.26 14.32 8.85
CA VAL A 73 -1.15 12.98 8.28
C VAL A 73 0.05 12.92 7.34
N LEU A 74 1.02 12.06 7.67
CA LEU A 74 2.22 11.82 6.87
C LEU A 74 2.21 10.47 6.15
N ASN A 75 1.15 9.70 6.33
CA ASN A 75 0.94 8.42 5.68
C ASN A 75 -0.36 8.43 4.86
N VAL A 76 -0.24 8.12 3.57
CA VAL A 76 -1.36 8.12 2.63
C VAL A 76 -1.54 6.71 2.08
N THR A 77 -2.78 6.24 2.01
CA THR A 77 -3.09 4.84 1.70
C THR A 77 -3.99 4.70 0.49
N TYR A 78 -3.79 3.59 -0.22
CA TYR A 78 -4.65 3.14 -1.30
C TYR A 78 -4.96 1.66 -1.13
N GLU A 79 -6.25 1.30 -1.14
CA GLU A 79 -6.69 -0.08 -1.00
C GLU A 79 -7.52 -0.49 -2.21
N LYS A 80 -7.23 -1.68 -2.77
CA LYS A 80 -8.03 -2.28 -3.85
C LYS A 80 -7.90 -3.81 -3.85
N THR A 81 -8.91 -4.47 -4.43
CA THR A 81 -8.86 -5.89 -4.78
C THR A 81 -8.82 -6.03 -6.31
N TRP A 82 -7.97 -6.92 -6.81
CA TRP A 82 -7.86 -7.24 -8.24
C TRP A 82 -8.27 -8.68 -8.49
N THR A 83 -8.90 -8.94 -9.63
CA THR A 83 -9.42 -10.28 -9.99
C THR A 83 -8.58 -11.00 -11.03
N SER A 84 -7.62 -10.31 -11.66
CA SER A 84 -6.80 -10.86 -12.74
C SER A 84 -5.30 -10.71 -12.42
N PRO A 85 -4.49 -11.76 -12.64
CA PRO A 85 -3.04 -11.67 -12.55
C PRO A 85 -2.48 -10.69 -13.57
N ALA A 86 -1.59 -9.81 -13.15
CA ALA A 86 -0.89 -8.85 -14.00
C ALA A 86 0.21 -8.14 -13.21
N THR A 87 1.12 -7.48 -13.91
CA THR A 87 2.02 -6.49 -13.30
C THR A 87 1.54 -5.10 -13.66
N TYR A 88 1.25 -4.29 -12.65
CA TYR A 88 0.77 -2.92 -12.80
C TYR A 88 1.89 -1.93 -12.50
N PRO A 89 2.21 -0.99 -13.41
CA PRO A 89 3.02 0.15 -13.05
C PRO A 89 2.22 1.02 -12.07
N VAL A 90 2.85 1.35 -10.95
CA VAL A 90 2.31 2.24 -9.92
C VAL A 90 3.15 3.50 -9.88
N GLU A 91 2.48 4.65 -9.91
CA GLU A 91 3.05 5.94 -9.57
C GLU A 91 2.21 6.55 -8.45
N VAL A 92 2.89 7.02 -7.40
CA VAL A 92 2.27 7.86 -6.37
C VAL A 92 2.92 9.22 -6.39
N ILE A 93 2.09 10.27 -6.41
CA ILE A 93 2.53 11.65 -6.28
C ILE A 93 1.92 12.20 -4.99
N VAL A 94 2.77 12.60 -4.06
CA VAL A 94 2.35 13.30 -2.84
C VAL A 94 2.71 14.77 -3.00
N SER A 95 1.72 15.65 -2.85
CA SER A 95 1.87 17.08 -3.10
C SER A 95 1.13 17.95 -2.09
N ASN A 96 1.53 19.20 -2.03
CA ASN A 96 0.78 20.29 -1.41
C ASN A 96 1.00 21.59 -2.21
N GLU A 97 0.71 22.75 -1.64
CA GLU A 97 0.86 24.03 -2.36
C GLU A 97 2.32 24.46 -2.55
N GLN A 98 3.26 23.83 -1.83
CA GLN A 98 4.69 24.17 -1.89
C GLN A 98 5.46 23.34 -2.92
N ASN A 99 5.21 22.03 -2.97
CA ASN A 99 5.87 21.11 -3.89
C ASN A 99 5.12 19.79 -4.07
N ALA A 100 5.69 18.92 -4.90
CA ALA A 100 5.29 17.53 -5.06
C ALA A 100 6.53 16.62 -5.09
N MET A 101 6.36 15.39 -4.59
CA MET A 101 7.30 14.29 -4.75
C MET A 101 6.59 13.12 -5.42
N SER A 102 7.30 12.36 -6.23
CA SER A 102 6.77 11.16 -6.87
C SER A 102 7.65 9.93 -6.59
N SER A 103 7.01 8.77 -6.55
CA SER A 103 7.67 7.48 -6.46
C SER A 103 6.96 6.47 -7.34
N SER A 104 7.72 5.59 -7.98
CA SER A 104 7.19 4.62 -8.94
C SER A 104 7.77 3.24 -8.70
N PHE A 105 6.91 2.22 -8.86
CA PHE A 105 7.27 0.81 -8.69
C PHE A 105 6.32 -0.08 -9.48
N ASN A 106 6.63 -1.38 -9.54
CA ASN A 106 5.75 -2.37 -10.15
C ASN A 106 5.06 -3.20 -9.06
N LEU A 107 3.74 -3.26 -9.11
CA LEU A 107 2.92 -4.16 -8.30
C LEU A 107 2.61 -5.43 -9.11
N THR A 108 3.14 -6.58 -8.70
CA THR A 108 2.91 -7.86 -9.39
C THR A 108 1.84 -8.67 -8.68
N LEU A 109 0.74 -8.93 -9.39
CA LEU A 109 -0.40 -9.70 -8.90
C LEU A 109 -0.43 -11.07 -9.54
N GLY A 110 -0.63 -12.09 -8.72
CA GLY A 110 -0.63 -13.49 -9.11
C GLY A 110 -1.62 -14.31 -8.31
N THR A 111 -1.76 -15.58 -8.68
CA THR A 111 -2.44 -16.59 -7.88
C THR A 111 -1.55 -17.02 -6.72
N THR A 112 -2.12 -17.73 -5.74
CA THR A 112 -1.33 -18.35 -4.66
C THR A 112 -0.21 -19.22 -5.21
N SER A 113 -0.48 -19.98 -6.28
CA SER A 113 0.50 -20.86 -6.93
C SER A 113 1.71 -20.13 -7.49
N ASP A 114 1.53 -18.89 -7.97
CA ASP A 114 2.62 -18.07 -8.53
C ASP A 114 3.64 -17.62 -7.47
N PHE A 115 3.27 -17.71 -6.19
CA PHE A 115 4.09 -17.31 -5.06
C PHE A 115 4.44 -18.47 -4.11
N LEU A 116 4.09 -19.71 -4.48
CA LEU A 116 4.52 -20.89 -3.74
C LEU A 116 6.00 -21.19 -4.04
N VAL A 117 6.80 -21.30 -2.97
CA VAL A 117 8.14 -21.86 -3.05
C VAL A 117 8.07 -23.34 -2.68
N VAL A 118 8.54 -24.21 -3.58
CA VAL A 118 8.71 -25.63 -3.30
C VAL A 118 10.11 -25.84 -2.73
N LEU A 119 10.18 -26.19 -1.46
CA LEU A 119 11.41 -26.61 -0.81
C LEU A 119 11.48 -28.14 -0.85
N ASP A 120 12.31 -28.66 -1.74
CA ASP A 120 12.63 -30.08 -1.76
C ASP A 120 13.70 -30.37 -0.69
N TYR A 121 13.46 -31.40 0.12
CA TYR A 121 14.42 -31.89 1.11
C TYR A 121 14.42 -33.42 1.15
N ILE A 122 15.51 -33.98 1.68
CA ILE A 122 15.63 -35.42 1.89
C ILE A 122 15.50 -35.66 3.39
N ASP A 123 14.61 -36.57 3.80
CA ASP A 123 14.47 -36.94 5.21
C ASP A 123 15.63 -37.83 5.69
N GLU A 124 15.68 -38.11 6.98
CA GLU A 124 16.71 -38.97 7.59
C GLU A 124 16.71 -40.41 7.04
N LYS A 125 15.64 -40.82 6.35
CA LYS A 125 15.48 -42.14 5.74
C LYS A 125 15.81 -42.14 4.24
N GLY A 126 16.22 -41.00 3.68
CA GLY A 126 16.57 -40.87 2.26
C GLY A 126 15.37 -40.62 1.33
N HIS A 127 14.17 -40.36 1.85
CA HIS A 127 13.01 -40.04 1.03
C HIS A 127 13.03 -38.57 0.60
N LYS A 128 12.75 -38.33 -0.68
CA LYS A 128 12.51 -36.97 -1.18
C LYS A 128 11.13 -36.50 -0.71
N LEU A 129 11.10 -35.39 0.02
CA LEU A 129 9.89 -34.69 0.45
C LEU A 129 9.89 -33.27 -0.13
N SER A 130 8.69 -32.73 -0.34
CA SER A 130 8.51 -31.36 -0.80
C SER A 130 7.67 -30.60 0.22
N LYS A 131 8.15 -29.45 0.68
CA LYS A 131 7.41 -28.50 1.52
C LYS A 131 7.01 -27.30 0.68
N PHE A 132 5.72 -27.05 0.58
CA PHE A 132 5.19 -25.84 -0.03
C PHE A 132 5.20 -24.73 1.01
N VAL A 133 5.99 -23.69 0.77
CA VAL A 133 6.05 -22.51 1.62
C VAL A 133 5.48 -21.34 0.83
N CYS A 134 4.37 -20.81 1.31
CA CYS A 134 3.95 -19.45 0.99
C CYS A 134 4.48 -18.59 2.16
N ASN A 135 5.32 -17.60 1.89
CA ASN A 135 5.86 -16.76 2.96
C ASN A 135 4.72 -16.06 3.72
N GLU A 136 4.93 -15.94 5.02
CA GLU A 136 3.97 -15.63 6.08
C GLU A 136 3.01 -14.47 5.75
N ILE A 137 1.71 -14.68 6.01
CA ILE A 137 0.58 -13.72 5.95
C ILE A 137 0.15 -13.43 4.48
N ILE A 138 -0.88 -14.06 3.88
CA ILE A 138 -2.31 -14.16 4.24
C ILE A 138 -2.83 -15.55 3.84
N LEU A 139 -2.66 -16.57 4.68
CA LEU A 139 -3.39 -17.85 4.53
C LEU A 139 -4.46 -18.03 5.62
N THR A 140 -4.39 -17.28 6.72
CA THR A 140 -5.35 -17.34 7.82
C THR A 140 -6.75 -16.82 7.43
N LYS A 141 -6.87 -16.01 6.36
CA LYS A 141 -8.16 -15.44 5.92
C LYS A 141 -8.79 -16.20 4.74
N VAL A 142 -8.02 -16.98 3.99
CA VAL A 142 -8.48 -17.65 2.76
C VAL A 142 -8.76 -19.14 2.97
N PHE A 143 -8.20 -19.76 4.02
CA PHE A 143 -8.42 -21.17 4.32
C PHE A 143 -9.16 -21.33 5.66
N SER A 144 -10.49 -21.25 5.62
CA SER A 144 -11.34 -21.83 6.66
C SER A 144 -11.46 -23.35 6.53
N GLU A 145 -10.85 -23.96 5.51
CA GLU A 145 -10.83 -25.41 5.33
C GLU A 145 -9.40 -25.90 5.10
N PRO A 146 -8.99 -26.99 5.77
CA PRO A 146 -7.70 -27.61 5.53
C PRO A 146 -7.64 -28.12 4.08
N ILE A 147 -6.57 -27.76 3.37
CA ILE A 147 -6.24 -28.33 2.06
C ILE A 147 -6.13 -29.85 2.27
N ALA A 148 -7.16 -30.58 1.83
CA ALA A 148 -7.20 -32.02 1.94
C ALA A 148 -6.14 -32.63 1.01
N TRP A 149 -5.06 -33.12 1.63
CA TRP A 149 -4.02 -33.90 0.97
C TRP A 149 -4.65 -35.14 0.32
N HIS A 150 -4.70 -35.16 -1.01
CA HIS A 150 -4.79 -36.43 -1.73
C HIS A 150 -3.36 -36.91 -1.99
N LEU A 151 -2.83 -37.70 -1.05
CA LEU A 151 -1.77 -38.64 -1.37
C LEU A 151 -2.37 -39.63 -2.38
N ARG A 152 -1.96 -39.54 -3.65
CA ARG A 152 -2.07 -40.71 -4.53
C ARG A 152 -0.84 -41.56 -4.24
N GLU A 153 -1.09 -42.72 -3.64
CA GLU A 153 -0.15 -43.84 -3.56
C GLU A 153 0.26 -44.31 -4.95
#